data_AF-R0LRM4-F1
#
_entry.id   AF-R0LRM4-F1
#
_cell.length_a   1.000
_cell.length_b   1.000
_cell.length_c   1.000
_cell.angle_alpha   90.00
_cell.angle_beta   90.00
_cell.angle_gamma   90.00
#
_symmetry.space_group_name_H-M   'P 1'
#
loop_
_entity.id
_entity.type
_entity.pdbx_description
1 polymer ?
#
loop_
_entity_poly.entity_id
_entity_poly.type
_entity_poly.pdbx_seq_one_letter_code
_entity_poly.pdbx_strand_id
1 'polypeptide(L)' 'VCKYVALELKSAFEETGKTKEVIDTKYGFLDGKGSAVKYTQSDIRLIEVTENICKRLLDYNLHKERSGSNRFAKPAICT' A
#
# COMPACT_ATOMS: atom_id res chain seq x y z
N VAL A 1 -2.67 16.03 3.63
CA VAL A 1 -3.09 14.62 3.85
C VAL A 1 -2.91 13.78 2.59
N CYS A 2 -3.51 14.13 1.46
CA CYS A 2 -3.38 13.38 0.19
C CYS A 2 -1.93 13.10 -0.25
N LYS A 3 -1.01 14.06 -0.06
CA LYS A 3 0.42 13.89 -0.34
C LYS A 3 1.04 12.68 0.38
N TYR A 4 0.72 12.49 1.66
CA TYR A 4 1.30 11.41 2.47
C TYR A 4 0.70 10.06 2.10
N VAL A 5 -0.60 10.01 1.86
CA VAL A 5 -1.28 8.81 1.34
C VAL A 5 -0.63 8.36 0.02
N ALA A 6 -0.40 9.28 -0.92
CA ALA A 6 0.24 8.96 -2.19
C ALA A 6 1.70 8.48 -2.03
N LEU A 7 2.47 9.08 -1.12
CA LEU A 7 3.84 8.66 -0.84
C LEU A 7 3.91 7.25 -0.25
N GLU A 8 3.06 6.95 0.74
CA GLU A 8 3.02 5.61 1.35
C GLU A 8 2.55 4.56 0.33
N LEU A 9 1.54 4.88 -0.50
CA LEU A 9 1.02 3.96 -1.52
C LEU A 9 2.12 3.62 -2.54
N LYS A 10 2.88 4.62 -2.97
CA LYS A 10 4.02 4.41 -3.86
C LYS A 10 5.07 3.50 -3.22
N SER A 11 5.47 3.75 -1.97
CA SER A 11 6.43 2.92 -1.24
C SER A 11 5.95 1.47 -1.12
N ALA A 12 4.68 1.27 -0.75
CA ALA A 12 4.11 -0.06 -0.59
C ALA A 12 4.05 -0.84 -1.91
N PHE A 13 3.76 -0.19 -3.04
CA PHE A 13 3.83 -0.82 -4.36
C PHE A 13 5.25 -1.13 -4.83
N GLU A 14 6.25 -0.33 -4.46
CA GLU A 14 7.66 -0.63 -4.74
C GLU A 14 8.18 -1.81 -3.92
N GLU A 15 7.74 -1.94 -2.67
CA GLU A 15 8.06 -3.08 -1.80
C GLU A 15 7.43 -4.39 -2.31
N THR A 16 6.12 -4.37 -2.54
CA THR A 16 5.34 -5.54 -3.02
C THR A 16 5.58 -5.86 -4.49
N GLY A 17 6.12 -4.93 -5.27
CA GLY A 17 6.44 -5.12 -6.69
C GLY A 17 7.66 -6.02 -6.96
N LYS A 18 8.42 -6.39 -5.93
CA LYS A 18 9.61 -7.26 -6.05
C LYS A 18 9.27 -8.74 -6.14
N THR A 19 8.04 -9.13 -5.80
CA THR A 19 7.61 -10.53 -5.86
C THR A 19 7.31 -10.94 -7.30
N LYS A 20 7.69 -12.18 -7.65
CA LYS A 20 7.40 -12.79 -8.96
C LYS A 20 6.22 -13.75 -8.89
N GLU A 21 5.36 -13.55 -7.89
CA GLU A 21 4.23 -14.43 -7.62
C GLU A 21 3.21 -14.37 -8.75
N VAL A 22 2.65 -15.54 -9.04
CA VAL A 22 1.65 -15.74 -10.08
C VAL A 22 0.44 -16.37 -9.42
N ILE A 23 -0.71 -15.74 -9.61
CA ILE A 23 -1.99 -16.18 -9.11
C ILE A 23 -2.62 -17.04 -10.21
N ASP A 24 -2.91 -18.29 -9.88
CA ASP A 24 -3.73 -19.15 -10.73
C ASP A 24 -5.21 -18.83 -10.47
N THR A 25 -5.92 -18.49 -11.53
CA THR A 25 -7.36 -18.18 -11.47
C THR A 25 -8.23 -19.43 -11.60
N LYS A 26 -7.61 -20.63 -11.67
CA LYS A 26 -8.35 -21.89 -11.76
C LYS A 26 -9.20 -22.14 -10.53
N TYR A 27 -10.51 -22.05 -10.70
CA TYR A 27 -11.48 -22.61 -9.76
C TYR A 27 -11.56 -24.13 -10.01
N GLY A 28 -11.17 -24.94 -9.02
CA GLY A 28 -10.82 -26.38 -9.19
C GLY A 28 -11.84 -27.31 -9.85
N PHE A 29 -13.07 -26.85 -10.11
CA PHE A 29 -14.16 -27.60 -10.74
C PHE A 29 -14.38 -27.25 -12.23
N LEU A 30 -13.91 -26.11 -12.72
CA LEU A 30 -14.13 -25.71 -14.11
C LEU A 30 -12.93 -26.16 -14.97
N ASP A 31 -13.19 -27.05 -15.93
CA ASP A 31 -12.24 -27.58 -16.93
C ASP A 31 -11.81 -26.53 -17.99
N GLY A 32 -11.75 -25.25 -17.60
CA GLY A 32 -11.23 -24.16 -18.41
C GLY A 32 -9.74 -23.93 -18.17
N LYS A 33 -8.98 -23.59 -19.21
CA LYS A 33 -7.58 -23.13 -19.08
C LYS A 33 -7.56 -21.85 -18.22
N GLY A 34 -7.21 -21.99 -16.94
CA GLY A 34 -6.96 -20.86 -16.05
C GLY A 34 -5.86 -19.96 -16.63
N SER A 35 -6.05 -18.65 -16.54
CA SER A 35 -5.02 -17.69 -16.92
C SER A 35 -4.15 -17.40 -15.71
N ALA A 36 -2.83 -17.59 -15.89
CA ALA A 36 -1.83 -17.18 -14.92
C ALA A 36 -1.75 -15.65 -14.89
N VAL A 37 -2.18 -15.03 -13.78
CA VAL A 37 -2.13 -13.57 -13.60
C VAL A 37 -0.97 -13.24 -12.66
N LYS A 38 -0.11 -12.29 -13.06
CA LYS A 38 0.97 -11.83 -12.19
C LYS A 38 0.39 -11.07 -11.00
N TYR A 39 0.85 -11.38 -9.79
CA TYR A 39 0.47 -10.67 -8.56
C TYR A 39 0.69 -9.15 -8.70
N THR A 40 1.77 -8.73 -9.35
CA THR A 40 2.08 -7.30 -9.56
C THR A 40 1.06 -6.55 -10.41
N GLN A 41 0.21 -7.24 -11.15
CA GLN A 41 -0.80 -6.68 -12.04
C GLN A 41 -2.24 -7.00 -11.59
N SER A 42 -2.41 -7.68 -10.45
CA SER A 42 -3.72 -8.10 -9.97
C SER A 42 -4.39 -7.05 -9.08
N ASP A 43 -5.72 -7.02 -9.08
CA ASP A 43 -6.51 -6.19 -8.16
C ASP A 43 -6.40 -6.65 -6.70
N ILE A 44 -6.05 -7.92 -6.48
CA ILE A 44 -5.78 -8.47 -5.14
C ILE A 44 -4.66 -7.68 -4.47
N ARG A 45 -3.58 -7.38 -5.19
CA ARG A 45 -2.48 -6.56 -4.66
C ARG A 45 -2.96 -5.16 -4.27
N LEU A 46 -3.85 -4.56 -5.06
CA LEU A 46 -4.39 -3.24 -4.77
C LEU A 46 -5.14 -3.26 -3.43
N ILE A 47 -6.01 -4.25 -3.22
CA ILE A 47 -6.78 -4.40 -1.98
C ILE A 47 -5.82 -4.53 -0.79
N GLU A 48 -4.89 -5.49 -0.82
CA GLU A 48 -3.94 -5.74 0.27
C GLU A 48 -3.09 -4.52 0.63
N VAL A 49 -2.60 -3.80 -0.39
CA VAL A 49 -1.81 -2.58 -0.18
C VAL A 49 -2.67 -1.47 0.42
N THR A 50 -3.90 -1.29 -0.06
CA THR A 50 -4.80 -0.25 0.45
C THR A 50 -5.27 -0.51 1.87
N GLU A 51 -5.55 -1.75 2.26
CA GLU A 51 -5.94 -2.07 3.65
C GLU A 51 -4.80 -1.85 4.64
N ASN A 52 -3.56 -2.10 4.22
CA ASN A 52 -2.39 -1.89 5.06
C ASN A 52 -1.95 -0.41 5.13
N ILE A 53 -2.39 0.45 4.21
CA ILE A 53 -1.97 1.85 4.17
C ILE A 53 -2.43 2.65 5.38
N CYS A 54 -3.62 2.33 5.90
CA CYS A 54 -4.21 3.01 7.05
C CYS A 54 -3.30 2.93 8.27
N LYS A 55 -2.65 1.78 8.49
CA LYS A 55 -1.71 1.57 9.60
C LYS A 55 -0.49 2.49 9.48
N ARG A 56 0.10 2.57 8.28
CA ARG A 56 1.26 3.46 8.00
C ARG A 56 0.92 4.94 8.13
N LEU A 57 -0.35 5.30 7.90
CA LEU A 57 -0.80 6.68 8.02
C LEU A 57 -0.99 7.11 9.49
N LEU A 58 -1.34 6.18 10.38
CA LEU A 58 -1.44 6.45 11.82
C LEU A 58 -0.09 6.84 12.44
N ASP A 59 1.03 6.46 11.82
CA ASP A 59 2.37 6.88 12.25
C ASP A 59 2.61 8.38 12.00
N TYR A 60 1.81 9.06 11.18
CA TYR A 60 1.95 10.50 10.98
C TYR A 60 1.26 11.27 12.08
N ASN A 61 2.01 12.12 12.77
CA ASN A 61 1.50 13.00 13.80
C ASN A 61 1.21 14.41 13.26
N LEU A 62 0.26 15.08 13.90
CA LEU A 62 -0.03 16.48 13.67
C LEU A 62 0.92 17.32 14.53
N HIS A 63 1.87 18.00 13.91
CA HIS A 63 2.78 18.92 14.58
C HIS A 63 2.34 20.37 14.39
N LYS A 64 2.53 21.20 15.41
CA LYS A 64 2.16 22.62 15.40
C LYS A 64 3.39 23.48 15.66
N GLU A 65 3.91 24.10 14.60
CA GLU A 65 5.06 25.01 14.70
C GLU A 65 4.63 26.44 15.10
N ARG A 66 3.40 26.85 14.75
CA ARG A 66 2.82 28.18 15.04
C ARG A 66 1.32 28.12 15.28
N SER A 67 0.75 29.14 15.92
CA SER A 67 -0.71 29.30 16.02
C SER A 67 -1.32 29.34 14.61
N GLY A 68 -2.25 28.42 14.34
CA GLY A 68 -2.92 28.30 13.04
C GLY A 68 -2.21 27.44 11.99
N SER A 69 -1.03 26.87 12.26
CA SER A 69 -0.33 26.01 11.31
C SER A 69 -0.13 24.61 11.87
N ASN A 70 -1.01 23.69 11.45
CA ASN A 70 -0.87 22.27 11.71
C ASN A 70 -0.23 21.59 10.49
N ARG A 71 0.88 20.89 10.68
CA ARG A 71 1.60 20.14 9.66
C ARG A 71 1.57 18.66 10.01
N PHE A 72 1.37 17.80 9.00
CA PHE A 72 1.56 16.36 9.18
C PHE A 72 3.04 16.03 9.03
N ALA A 73 3.60 15.30 9.99
CA ALA A 73 4.98 14.81 9.93
C ALA A 73 5.07 13.42 10.58
N LYS A 74 5.88 12.54 9.99
CA LYS A 74 6.30 11.33 10.68
C LYS A 74 7.15 11.74 11.89
N PRO A 75 6.95 11.16 13.08
CA PRO A 75 7.75 11.49 14.25
C PRO A 75 9.21 11.20 13.92
N ALA A 76 10.07 12.21 14.07
CA ALA A 76 11.49 12.01 14.01
C ALA A 76 11.89 11.22 15.27
N ILE A 77 12.51 10.06 15.08
CA ILE A 77 13.24 9.40 16.16
C ILE A 77 14.45 10.30 16.43
N CYS A 78 14.47 10.99 17.57
CA CYS A 78 15.67 11.67 18.05
C CYS A 78 16.67 10.60 18.54
N THR A 79 17.57 10.16 17.68
CA THR A 79 18.82 9.47 18.05
C THR A 79 19.96 10.46 18.12
#